data_AF-A0A4Q6CIJ5-F1
#
_entry.id   AF-A0A4Q6CIJ5-F1
#
_cell.length_a   1.000
_cell.length_b   1.000
_cell.length_c   1.000
_cell.angle_alpha   90.00
_cell.angle_beta   90.00
_cell.angle_gamma   90.00
#
_symmetry.space_group_name_H-M   'P 1'
#
loop_
_entity.id
_entity.type
_entity.pdbx_description
1 polymer ?
#
loop_
_entity_poly.entity_id
_entity_poly.type
_entity_poly.pdbx_seq_one_letter_code
_entity_poly.pdbx_strand_id
1 'polypeptide(L)' 'MDDLTRSIETSSNILFLGLIISAMIISGSMLFDSQHGPFFLNMPLVSAILYGSAAVLGLLGFYNYIRK' A
#
# COMPACT_ATOMS: atom_id res chain seq x y z
N MET A 1 6.96 -31.08 8.78
CA MET A 1 5.88 -30.60 7.88
C MET A 1 5.48 -29.17 8.20
N ASP A 2 5.77 -28.69 9.41
CA ASP A 2 5.47 -27.33 9.89
C ASP A 2 6.23 -26.18 9.23
N ASP A 3 7.48 -26.37 8.80
CA ASP A 3 8.29 -25.30 8.19
C ASP A 3 7.73 -24.83 6.84
N LEU A 4 7.13 -25.73 6.06
CA LEU A 4 6.54 -25.39 4.76
C LEU A 4 5.28 -24.54 4.95
N THR A 5 4.40 -24.94 5.87
CA THR A 5 3.19 -24.18 6.23
C THR A 5 3.54 -22.78 6.75
N ARG A 6 4.54 -22.68 7.63
CA ARG A 6 5.01 -21.41 8.20
C ARG A 6 5.64 -20.46 7.15
N SER A 7 6.36 -21.03 6.19
CA SER A 7 6.96 -20.27 5.08
C SER A 7 5.89 -19.73 4.12
N ILE A 8 4.87 -20.55 3.82
CA ILE A 8 3.72 -20.14 3.00
C ILE A 8 2.93 -19.03 3.70
N GLU A 9 2.67 -19.17 5.00
CA GLU A 9 1.92 -18.18 5.78
C GLU A 9 2.63 -16.82 5.83
N THR A 10 3.96 -16.83 5.99
CA THR A 10 4.77 -15.61 5.96
C THR A 10 4.78 -14.96 4.58
N SER A 11 4.92 -15.76 3.52
CA SER A 11 4.90 -15.30 2.13
C SER A 11 3.53 -14.71 1.74
N SER A 12 2.45 -15.37 2.16
CA SER A 12 1.08 -14.93 1.89
C SER A 12 0.78 -13.58 2.54
N ASN A 13 1.27 -13.34 3.76
CA ASN A 13 1.09 -12.06 4.44
C ASN A 13 1.76 -10.88 3.71
N ILE A 14 2.96 -11.10 3.15
CA ILE A 14 3.68 -10.06 2.38
C ILE A 14 2.99 -9.80 1.05
N LEU A 15 2.55 -10.86 0.36
CA LEU A 15 1.79 -10.74 -0.88
C LEU A 15 0.46 -10.01 -0.67
N PHE A 16 -0.24 -10.29 0.43
CA PHE A 16 -1.47 -9.60 0.81
C PHE A 16 -1.22 -8.11 1.06
N LEU A 17 -0.17 -7.77 1.80
CA LEU A 17 0.21 -6.38 2.03
C LEU A 17 0.57 -5.66 0.71
N GLY A 18 1.33 -6.32 -0.16
CA GLY A 18 1.67 -5.82 -1.50
C GLY A 18 0.44 -5.56 -2.38
N LEU A 19 -0.57 -6.44 -2.30
CA LEU A 19 -1.87 -6.26 -2.97
C LEU A 19 -2.62 -5.05 -2.44
N ILE A 20 -2.67 -4.85 -1.11
CA ILE A 20 -3.32 -3.69 -0.50
C ILE A 20 -2.64 -2.39 -0.96
N ILE A 21 -1.31 -2.33 -0.92
CA ILE A 21 -0.55 -1.15 -1.35
C ILE A 21 -0.81 -0.85 -2.83
N SER A 22 -0.81 -1.89 -3.68
CA SER A 22 -1.09 -1.76 -5.11
C SER A 22 -2.52 -1.24 -5.36
N ALA A 23 -3.51 -1.75 -4.64
CA ALA A 23 -4.89 -1.29 -4.73
C ALA A 23 -5.04 0.17 -4.26
N MET A 24 -4.34 0.57 -3.19
CA MET A 24 -4.30 1.96 -2.73
C MET A 24 -3.69 2.90 -3.77
N ILE A 25 -2.59 2.50 -4.41
CA ILE A 25 -1.95 3.28 -5.47
C ILE A 25 -2.91 3.49 -6.65
N ILE A 26 -3.55 2.42 -7.13
CA ILE A 26 -4.50 2.49 -8.25
C ILE A 26 -5.70 3.37 -7.88
N SER A 27 -6.26 3.22 -6.68
CA SER A 27 -7.37 4.04 -6.20
C SER A 27 -6.98 5.52 -6.09
N GLY A 28 -5.81 5.81 -5.52
CA GLY A 28 -5.26 7.17 -5.45
C GLY A 28 -5.06 7.81 -6.84
N SER A 29 -4.57 7.03 -7.81
CA SER A 29 -4.42 7.48 -9.21
C SER A 29 -5.77 7.84 -9.85
N MET A 30 -6.80 7.01 -9.66
CA MET A 30 -8.14 7.27 -10.20
C MET A 30 -8.79 8.52 -9.57
N LEU A 31 -8.57 8.73 -8.26
CA LEU A 31 -9.03 9.93 -7.57
C LEU A 31 -8.26 11.18 -8.00
N PHE A 32 -6.99 11.05 -8.34
CA PHE A 32 -6.19 12.14 -8.87
C PHE A 32 -6.71 12.63 -10.23
N ASP A 33 -6.99 11.68 -11.14
CA ASP A 33 -7.53 11.96 -12.47
C ASP A 33 -8.95 12.55 -12.41
N SER A 34 -9.77 12.05 -11.47
CA SER A 34 -11.16 12.48 -11.35
C SER A 34 -11.31 13.94 -10.90
N GLN A 35 -10.28 14.60 -10.34
CA GLN A 35 -10.32 16.00 -9.87
C GLN A 35 -11.58 16.35 -9.01
N HIS A 36 -12.11 15.38 -8.28
CA HIS A 36 -13.30 15.56 -7.44
C HIS A 36 -12.88 15.74 -5.97
N GLY A 37 -13.25 16.86 -5.36
CA GLY A 37 -13.09 17.10 -3.91
C GLY A 37 -12.22 18.30 -3.55
N PRO A 38 -11.88 18.47 -2.25
CA PRO A 38 -11.03 19.58 -1.80
C PRO A 38 -9.61 19.43 -2.36
N PHE A 39 -9.10 20.51 -2.94
CA PHE A 39 -7.74 20.60 -3.47
C PHE A 39 -6.80 21.23 -2.46
N PHE A 40 -5.57 20.73 -2.40
CA PHE A 40 -4.47 21.32 -1.67
C PHE A 40 -3.24 21.29 -2.56
N LEU A 41 -2.58 22.43 -2.76
CA LEU A 41 -1.44 22.57 -3.69
C LEU A 41 -1.75 22.06 -5.11
N ASN A 42 -2.95 22.34 -5.64
CA ASN A 42 -3.44 21.84 -6.95
C ASN A 42 -3.53 20.30 -7.07
N MET A 43 -3.49 19.57 -5.96
CA MET A 43 -3.71 18.12 -5.93
C MET A 43 -4.93 17.78 -5.08
N PRO A 44 -5.77 16.81 -5.47
CA PRO A 44 -6.89 16.38 -4.64
C PRO A 44 -6.37 15.78 -3.32
N LEU A 45 -6.86 16.31 -2.19
CA LEU A 45 -6.36 15.99 -0.85
C LEU A 45 -6.37 14.48 -0.56
N VAL A 46 -7.41 13.81 -1.03
CA VAL A 46 -7.64 12.37 -0.81
C VAL A 46 -6.55 11.55 -1.50
N SER A 47 -6.14 11.92 -2.72
CA SER A 47 -5.05 11.24 -3.43
C SER A 47 -3.72 11.37 -2.69
N ALA A 48 -3.42 12.56 -2.14
CA ALA A 48 -2.19 12.80 -1.39
C ALA A 48 -2.12 11.94 -0.12
N ILE A 49 -3.23 11.80 0.61
CA ILE A 49 -3.33 10.95 1.79
C ILE A 49 -3.17 9.47 1.42
N LEU A 50 -3.80 9.03 0.32
CA LEU A 50 -3.69 7.65 -0.18
C LEU A 50 -2.26 7.32 -0.58
N TYR A 51 -1.60 8.16 -1.35
CA TYR A 51 -0.19 7.95 -1.72
C TYR A 51 0.75 8.01 -0.52
N GLY A 52 0.55 8.95 0.41
CA GLY A 52 1.33 9.04 1.63
C GLY A 52 1.22 7.77 2.47
N SER A 53 -0.02 7.28 2.64
CA SER A 53 -0.29 6.03 3.37
C SER A 53 0.30 4.82 2.66
N ALA A 54 0.18 4.73 1.32
CA ALA A 54 0.77 3.67 0.53
C ALA A 54 2.30 3.65 0.63
N ALA A 55 2.96 4.80 0.63
CA ALA A 55 4.41 4.92 0.81
C ALA A 55 4.86 4.45 2.20
N VAL A 56 4.15 4.85 3.26
CA VAL A 56 4.45 4.44 4.63
C VAL A 56 4.22 2.93 4.80
N LEU A 57 3.11 2.40 4.33
CA LEU A 57 2.81 0.96 4.41
C LEU A 57 3.79 0.12 3.58
N GLY A 58 4.22 0.63 2.42
CA GLY A 58 5.26 0.00 1.61
C GLY A 58 6.60 -0.06 2.33
N LEU A 59 7.04 1.07 2.91
CA LEU A 59 8.28 1.13 3.69
C LEU A 59 8.22 0.24 4.93
N LEU A 60 7.11 0.29 5.69
CA LEU A 60 6.91 -0.56 6.87
C LEU A 60 6.86 -2.04 6.50
N GLY A 61 6.17 -2.39 5.41
CA GLY A 61 6.11 -3.76 4.89
C GLY A 61 7.47 -4.29 4.49
N PHE A 62 8.24 -3.47 3.76
CA PHE A 62 9.59 -3.82 3.33
C PHE A 62 10.55 -3.93 4.52
N TYR A 63 10.45 -3.02 5.49
CA TYR A 63 11.23 -3.07 6.72
C TYR A 63 10.90 -4.30 7.57
N ASN A 64 9.61 -4.62 7.73
CA ASN A 64 9.15 -5.77 8.48
C ASN A 64 9.49 -7.11 7.78
N TYR A 65 9.64 -7.10 6.45
CA TYR A 65 10.13 -8.23 5.68
C TYR A 65 11.65 -8.44 5.84
N ILE A 66 12.46 -7.37 5.68
CA ILE A 66 13.93 -7.47 5.75
C ILE A 66 14.43 -7.75 7.17
N ARG A 67 13.73 -7.28 8.20
CA ARG A 67 14.17 -7.41 9.59
C ARG A 67 13.79 -8.75 10.25
N LYS A 68 12.96 -9.57 9.60
CA LYS A 68 12.51 -10.87 10.11
C LYS A 68 13.42 -11.99 9.61
#